data_AF-A0A6L7NMX0-F1
#
_entry.id   AF-A0A6L7NMX0-F1
#
_cell.length_a   1.000
_cell.length_b   1.000
_cell.length_c   1.000
_cell.angle_alpha   90.00
_cell.angle_beta   90.00
_cell.angle_gamma   90.00
#
_symmetry.space_group_name_H-M   'P 1'
#
loop_
_entity.id
_entity.type
_entity.pdbx_description
1 polymer ?
#
loop_
_entity_poly.entity_id
_entity_poly.type
_entity_poly.pdbx_seq_one_letter_code
_entity_poly.pdbx_strand_id
1 'polypeptide(L)'
;METSTDYASPYRPLPVACLNRAGRLARRLGRDDALDADQMIAAARRKTGLSDFGDEWFREPLGVLVESINAEARLTPVGARIQRSRMVAALSTRLRVERLLREHPEIRDIDLGPIILIAGLQRTATTALHRLIAADPGIRALRSWEALNPVPLRADGAGGRAGRWPLGRRDRSRRTWQGKLAARALRFLAPDFQTIHPIAYDAPEEDVLLLDVSFMSQSPEAAMHVPSYAAWLEGRDHTRSYEDLLTLLRILHWQRPGAAWVLKTPHHMEHLDVILEIMPDVRIVQTHRDPKVSIPSFCSMVAHARGILSDHVDPEEIGRHWMRKTRRMMERSMQVRRDARDAVFVDVSYYDLLADPLGEVRRVYDAAGIEFSEEAAAAARAVSRRDVKDRHGRHVYAPASFGLDDATIDAACDAYRRHYRIPDEAAGLAAGPRSRG
;
A
#
# COMPACT_ATOMS: atom_id res chain seq x y z
N MET A 1 21.24 -1.59 -13.82
CA MET A 1 20.71 -0.23 -14.02
C MET A 1 20.63 0.41 -12.65
N GLU A 2 21.24 1.58 -12.48
CA GLU A 2 21.21 2.35 -11.24
C GLU A 2 20.07 3.36 -11.31
N THR A 3 19.41 3.62 -10.19
CA THR A 3 18.32 4.60 -10.10
C THR A 3 18.89 6.01 -10.09
N SER A 4 18.21 6.97 -10.73
CA SER A 4 18.65 8.38 -10.72
C SER A 4 18.66 8.95 -9.29
N THR A 5 19.70 9.71 -8.96
CA THR A 5 19.77 10.54 -7.75
C THR A 5 19.46 12.03 -8.03
N ASP A 6 19.18 12.38 -9.29
CA ASP A 6 18.65 13.71 -9.64
C ASP A 6 17.12 13.70 -9.47
N TYR A 7 16.67 14.07 -8.28
CA TYR A 7 15.26 14.20 -7.97
C TYR A 7 14.66 15.50 -8.52
N ALA A 8 15.47 16.51 -8.82
CA ALA A 8 15.02 17.80 -9.34
C ALA A 8 14.58 17.71 -10.82
N SER A 9 15.08 16.70 -11.55
CA SER A 9 14.68 16.41 -12.93
C SER A 9 14.06 15.01 -13.05
N PRO A 10 12.80 14.80 -12.59
CA PRO A 10 12.16 13.49 -12.70
C PRO A 10 12.12 12.96 -14.13
N TYR A 11 12.29 11.64 -14.29
CA TYR A 11 12.17 10.97 -15.58
C TYR A 11 10.81 11.29 -16.23
N ARG A 12 10.85 11.76 -17.48
CA ARG A 12 9.65 12.08 -18.26
C ARG A 12 9.74 11.54 -19.68
N PRO A 13 8.92 10.54 -20.06
CA PRO A 13 8.82 10.11 -21.45
C PRO A 13 8.41 11.27 -22.35
N LEU A 14 8.99 11.37 -23.56
CA LEU A 14 8.71 12.45 -24.51
C LEU A 14 7.20 12.69 -24.74
N PRO A 15 6.35 11.67 -24.93
CA PRO A 15 4.91 11.90 -25.09
C PRO A 15 4.27 12.56 -23.86
N VAL A 16 4.69 12.17 -22.66
CA VAL A 16 4.20 12.74 -21.39
C VAL A 16 4.67 14.18 -21.24
N ALA A 17 5.93 14.47 -21.59
CA ALA A 17 6.48 15.82 -21.56
C ALA A 17 5.72 16.76 -22.52
N CYS A 18 5.39 16.29 -23.74
CA CYS A 18 4.56 17.04 -24.69
C CYS A 18 3.16 17.31 -24.16
N LEU A 19 2.48 16.30 -23.58
CA LEU A 19 1.17 16.46 -22.97
C LEU A 19 1.19 17.46 -21.80
N ASN A 20 2.22 17.40 -20.96
CA ASN A 20 2.39 18.36 -19.87
C ASN A 20 2.61 19.79 -20.40
N ARG A 21 3.40 19.97 -21.46
CA ARG A 21 3.59 21.30 -22.10
C ARG A 21 2.28 21.85 -22.66
N ALA A 22 1.53 21.04 -23.40
CA ALA A 22 0.23 21.44 -23.95
C ALA A 22 -0.78 21.76 -22.83
N GLY A 23 -0.85 20.93 -21.79
CA GLY A 23 -1.73 21.17 -20.64
C GLY A 23 -1.39 22.45 -19.89
N ARG A 24 -0.10 22.77 -19.71
CA ARG A 24 0.34 24.04 -19.11
C ARG A 24 -0.05 25.25 -19.95
N LEU A 25 0.05 25.16 -21.27
CA LEU A 25 -0.43 26.22 -22.17
C LEU A 25 -1.94 26.41 -22.01
N ALA A 26 -2.72 25.33 -21.97
CA ALA A 26 -4.16 25.40 -21.75
C ALA A 26 -4.52 26.07 -20.41
N ARG A 27 -3.80 25.76 -19.31
CA ARG A 27 -3.97 26.44 -18.02
C ARG A 27 -3.73 27.95 -18.12
N ARG A 28 -2.66 28.36 -18.81
CA ARG A 28 -2.36 29.79 -19.06
C ARG A 28 -3.43 30.50 -19.89
N LEU A 29 -4.11 29.76 -20.76
CA LEU A 29 -5.23 30.25 -21.56
C LEU A 29 -6.57 30.20 -20.80
N GLY A 30 -6.56 29.96 -19.48
CA GLY A 30 -7.74 30.02 -18.62
C GLY A 30 -8.51 28.69 -18.49
N ARG A 31 -7.98 27.57 -18.99
CA ARG A 31 -8.59 26.26 -18.74
C ARG A 31 -8.34 25.84 -17.30
N ASP A 32 -9.40 25.82 -16.51
CA ASP A 32 -9.36 25.22 -15.18
C ASP A 32 -9.25 23.69 -15.29
N ASP A 33 -8.28 23.13 -14.56
CA ASP A 33 -8.09 21.70 -14.42
C ASP A 33 -7.96 21.25 -12.96
N ALA A 34 -8.33 22.12 -12.02
CA ALA A 34 -8.48 21.79 -10.61
C ALA A 34 -9.35 20.55 -10.43
N LEU A 35 -8.99 19.73 -9.45
CA LEU A 35 -9.79 18.59 -9.05
C LEU A 35 -11.02 19.10 -8.31
N ASP A 36 -12.16 18.47 -8.54
CA ASP A 36 -13.43 18.84 -7.94
C ASP A 36 -14.15 17.55 -7.52
N ALA A 37 -14.45 17.44 -6.22
CA ALA A 37 -15.00 16.23 -5.62
C ALA A 37 -16.36 15.87 -6.25
N ASP A 38 -17.26 16.84 -6.41
CA ASP A 38 -18.60 16.61 -6.95
C ASP A 38 -18.57 16.23 -8.44
N GLN A 39 -17.69 16.82 -9.23
CA GLN A 39 -17.47 16.40 -10.62
C GLN A 39 -16.99 14.96 -10.71
N MET A 40 -16.14 14.51 -9.79
CA MET A 40 -15.66 13.13 -9.75
C MET A 40 -16.74 12.16 -9.29
N ILE A 41 -17.56 12.55 -8.31
CA ILE A 41 -18.76 11.80 -7.89
C ILE A 41 -19.71 11.66 -9.09
N ALA A 42 -20.01 12.76 -9.78
CA ALA A 42 -20.86 12.74 -10.97
C ALA A 42 -20.24 11.89 -12.10
N ALA A 43 -18.93 11.92 -12.28
CA ALA A 43 -18.24 11.07 -13.26
C ALA A 43 -18.32 9.58 -12.90
N ALA A 44 -18.19 9.22 -11.62
CA ALA A 44 -18.35 7.84 -11.16
C ALA A 44 -19.79 7.34 -11.37
N ARG A 45 -20.79 8.18 -11.06
CA ARG A 45 -22.20 7.87 -11.34
C ARG A 45 -22.44 7.64 -12.84
N ARG A 46 -21.98 8.54 -13.71
CA ARG A 46 -22.09 8.37 -15.18
C ARG A 46 -21.37 7.11 -15.67
N LYS A 47 -20.18 6.80 -15.14
CA LYS A 47 -19.37 5.65 -15.55
C LYS A 47 -19.99 4.31 -15.17
N THR A 48 -20.71 4.26 -14.05
CA THR A 48 -21.29 3.02 -13.51
C THR A 48 -22.78 2.87 -13.79
N GLY A 49 -23.49 3.97 -14.08
CA GLY A 49 -24.95 4.00 -14.12
C GLY A 49 -25.60 3.84 -12.74
N LEU A 50 -24.83 3.97 -11.66
CA LEU A 50 -25.28 3.85 -10.27
C LEU A 50 -25.27 5.23 -9.59
N SER A 51 -26.13 5.42 -8.60
CA SER A 51 -26.26 6.69 -7.87
C SER A 51 -26.11 6.57 -6.35
N ASP A 52 -26.39 5.38 -5.80
CA ASP A 52 -26.44 5.11 -4.38
C ASP A 52 -25.07 4.72 -3.82
N PHE A 53 -24.55 5.57 -2.94
CA PHE A 53 -23.30 5.38 -2.21
C PHE A 53 -23.51 4.86 -0.78
N GLY A 54 -24.75 4.63 -0.34
CA GLY A 54 -25.04 4.31 1.05
C GLY A 54 -24.65 5.48 1.95
N ASP A 55 -23.85 5.21 2.99
CA ASP A 55 -23.26 6.26 3.83
C ASP A 55 -22.20 7.06 3.05
N GLU A 56 -22.42 8.37 2.92
CA GLU A 56 -21.54 9.28 2.18
C GLU A 56 -20.42 9.91 3.03
N TRP A 57 -20.06 9.29 4.16
CA TRP A 57 -18.97 9.76 5.04
C TRP A 57 -17.63 9.98 4.32
N PHE A 58 -17.36 9.23 3.25
CA PHE A 58 -16.15 9.37 2.42
C PHE A 58 -16.00 10.74 1.76
N ARG A 59 -17.06 11.56 1.73
CA ARG A 59 -17.02 12.91 1.15
C ARG A 59 -16.05 13.82 1.89
N GLU A 60 -15.96 13.73 3.20
CA GLU A 60 -15.01 14.53 3.98
C GLU A 60 -13.55 14.20 3.60
N PRO A 61 -13.06 12.94 3.71
CA PRO A 61 -11.68 12.64 3.33
C PRO A 61 -11.40 12.92 1.84
N LEU A 62 -12.38 12.71 0.94
CA LEU A 62 -12.25 13.09 -0.46
C LEU A 62 -12.07 14.61 -0.62
N GLY A 63 -12.88 15.41 0.08
CA GLY A 63 -12.81 16.88 0.04
C GLY A 63 -11.46 17.38 0.51
N VAL A 64 -11.02 16.95 1.69
CA VAL A 64 -9.71 17.33 2.27
C VAL A 64 -8.57 16.94 1.32
N LEU A 65 -8.62 15.74 0.74
CA LEU A 65 -7.60 15.29 -0.21
C LEU A 65 -7.60 16.14 -1.49
N VAL A 66 -8.77 16.47 -2.04
CA VAL A 66 -8.89 17.31 -3.25
C VAL A 66 -8.38 18.72 -3.00
N GLU A 67 -8.78 19.33 -1.89
CA GLU A 67 -8.31 20.66 -1.47
C GLU A 67 -6.80 20.69 -1.32
N SER A 68 -6.24 19.69 -0.62
CA SER A 68 -4.80 19.51 -0.46
C SER A 68 -4.11 19.35 -1.82
N ILE A 69 -4.59 18.48 -2.70
CA ILE A 69 -3.96 18.30 -4.02
C ILE A 69 -3.94 19.61 -4.83
N ASN A 70 -5.05 20.36 -4.82
CA ASN A 70 -5.15 21.61 -5.56
C ASN A 70 -4.22 22.70 -4.98
N ALA A 71 -4.06 22.76 -3.66
CA ALA A 71 -3.29 23.79 -2.99
C ALA A 71 -1.77 23.52 -2.98
N GLU A 72 -1.35 22.28 -2.73
CA GLU A 72 0.04 21.96 -2.34
C GLU A 72 0.74 20.95 -3.27
N ALA A 73 0.03 20.04 -3.94
CA ALA A 73 0.68 18.91 -4.63
C ALA A 73 1.43 19.27 -5.93
N ARG A 74 1.21 20.46 -6.50
CA ARG A 74 1.88 20.97 -7.71
C ARG A 74 1.93 19.95 -8.85
N LEU A 75 0.79 19.33 -9.15
CA LEU A 75 0.71 18.27 -10.14
C LEU A 75 0.96 18.78 -11.57
N THR A 76 1.65 17.97 -12.37
CA THR A 76 1.65 18.19 -13.82
C THR A 76 0.26 17.91 -14.39
N PRO A 77 -0.08 18.41 -15.60
CA PRO A 77 -1.37 18.10 -16.22
C PRO A 77 -1.67 16.60 -16.34
N VAL A 78 -0.67 15.78 -16.68
CA VAL A 78 -0.80 14.32 -16.68
C VAL A 78 -0.99 13.77 -15.26
N GLY A 79 -0.25 14.28 -14.26
CA GLY A 79 -0.40 13.90 -12.85
C GLY A 79 -1.82 14.16 -12.32
N ALA A 80 -2.38 15.34 -12.60
CA ALA A 80 -3.76 15.69 -12.25
C ALA A 80 -4.79 14.75 -12.92
N ARG A 81 -4.57 14.39 -14.19
CA ARG A 81 -5.43 13.42 -14.89
C ARG A 81 -5.35 12.01 -14.29
N ILE A 82 -4.15 11.58 -13.88
CA ILE A 82 -3.95 10.29 -13.18
C ILE A 82 -4.73 10.30 -11.87
N GLN A 83 -4.59 11.35 -11.05
CA GLN A 83 -5.30 11.45 -9.77
C GLN A 83 -6.81 11.49 -9.93
N ARG A 84 -7.34 12.29 -10.87
CA ARG A 84 -8.76 12.29 -11.22
C ARG A 84 -9.26 10.89 -11.59
N SER A 85 -8.50 10.14 -12.39
CA SER A 85 -8.86 8.78 -12.77
C SER A 85 -8.85 7.81 -11.59
N ARG A 86 -7.91 7.95 -10.64
CA ARG A 86 -7.85 7.11 -9.42
C ARG A 86 -9.05 7.38 -8.52
N MET A 87 -9.37 8.65 -8.25
CA MET A 87 -10.52 9.02 -7.43
C MET A 87 -11.85 8.58 -8.03
N VAL A 88 -12.05 8.77 -9.34
CA VAL A 88 -13.24 8.26 -10.03
C VAL A 88 -13.33 6.72 -9.96
N ALA A 89 -12.19 6.00 -10.00
CA ALA A 89 -12.17 4.55 -9.87
C ALA A 89 -12.52 4.09 -8.44
N ALA A 90 -12.02 4.77 -7.41
CA ALA A 90 -12.39 4.53 -6.01
C ALA A 90 -13.89 4.77 -5.78
N LEU A 91 -14.42 5.90 -6.23
CA LEU A 91 -15.85 6.22 -6.18
C LEU A 91 -16.71 5.20 -6.95
N SER A 92 -16.25 4.78 -8.13
CA SER A 92 -16.93 3.73 -8.90
C SER A 92 -16.94 2.40 -8.15
N THR A 93 -15.90 2.12 -7.35
CA THR A 93 -15.84 0.92 -6.52
C THR A 93 -16.84 1.00 -5.39
N ARG A 94 -16.94 2.14 -4.67
CA ARG A 94 -17.95 2.36 -3.62
C ARG A 94 -19.38 2.11 -4.12
N LEU A 95 -19.76 2.70 -5.25
CA LEU A 95 -21.06 2.47 -5.88
C LEU A 95 -21.35 0.98 -6.16
N ARG A 96 -20.32 0.24 -6.61
CA ARG A 96 -20.44 -1.19 -6.91
C ARG A 96 -20.49 -2.05 -5.65
N VAL A 97 -19.78 -1.67 -4.59
CA VAL A 97 -19.84 -2.31 -3.27
C VAL A 97 -21.27 -2.24 -2.75
N GLU A 98 -21.85 -1.06 -2.69
CA GLU A 98 -23.23 -0.88 -2.21
C GLU A 98 -24.24 -1.69 -3.02
N ARG A 99 -24.08 -1.68 -4.35
CA ARG A 99 -24.90 -2.53 -5.20
C ARG A 99 -24.76 -4.01 -4.88
N LEU A 100 -23.51 -4.49 -4.80
CA LEU A 100 -23.23 -5.90 -4.57
C LEU A 100 -23.81 -6.33 -3.22
N LEU A 101 -23.57 -5.57 -2.16
CA LEU A 101 -24.02 -5.92 -0.81
C LEU A 101 -25.55 -5.82 -0.63
N ARG A 102 -26.25 -5.04 -1.47
CA ARG A 102 -27.72 -5.05 -1.50
C ARG A 102 -28.26 -6.30 -2.19
N GLU A 103 -27.60 -6.74 -3.26
CA GLU A 103 -27.97 -7.94 -4.02
C GLU A 103 -27.51 -9.24 -3.32
N HIS A 104 -26.45 -9.17 -2.51
CA HIS A 104 -25.80 -10.27 -1.80
C HIS A 104 -25.49 -9.87 -0.34
N PRO A 105 -26.51 -9.70 0.52
CA PRO A 105 -26.32 -9.29 1.90
C PRO A 105 -25.51 -10.30 2.73
N GLU A 106 -25.52 -11.58 2.35
CA GLU A 106 -24.77 -12.67 3.00
C GLU A 106 -23.25 -12.42 3.03
N ILE A 107 -22.72 -11.55 2.17
CA ILE A 107 -21.30 -11.19 2.15
C ILE A 107 -20.89 -10.51 3.46
N ARG A 108 -21.79 -9.79 4.12
CA ARG A 108 -21.48 -9.06 5.36
C ARG A 108 -21.10 -9.98 6.50
N ASP A 109 -21.63 -11.20 6.50
CA ASP A 109 -21.49 -12.18 7.58
C ASP A 109 -20.39 -13.22 7.30
N ILE A 110 -19.63 -13.06 6.21
CA ILE A 110 -18.51 -13.94 5.89
C ILE A 110 -17.43 -13.83 6.96
N ASP A 111 -17.14 -14.97 7.58
CA ASP A 111 -15.94 -15.17 8.38
C ASP A 111 -14.71 -15.24 7.46
N LEU A 112 -13.71 -14.42 7.76
CA LEU A 112 -12.46 -14.35 7.01
C LEU A 112 -11.44 -15.41 7.50
N GLY A 113 -11.72 -16.08 8.61
CA GLY A 113 -10.77 -16.94 9.30
C GLY A 113 -9.61 -16.14 9.93
N PRO A 114 -8.51 -16.82 10.31
CA PRO A 114 -7.34 -16.16 10.86
C PRO A 114 -6.75 -15.10 9.92
N ILE A 115 -6.32 -13.96 10.48
CA ILE A 115 -5.67 -12.88 9.73
C ILE A 115 -4.26 -12.67 10.27
N ILE A 116 -3.27 -12.86 9.40
CA ILE A 116 -1.89 -12.44 9.63
C ILE A 116 -1.73 -11.03 9.04
N LEU A 117 -1.41 -10.05 9.88
CA LEU A 117 -1.26 -8.66 9.48
C LEU A 117 0.19 -8.21 9.66
N ILE A 118 0.89 -7.95 8.55
CA ILE A 118 2.29 -7.49 8.59
C ILE A 118 2.31 -5.96 8.68
N ALA A 119 2.72 -5.45 9.85
CA ALA A 119 2.80 -4.02 10.17
C ALA A 119 4.24 -3.64 10.53
N GLY A 120 5.05 -3.30 9.53
CA GLY A 120 6.42 -2.84 9.72
C GLY A 120 6.74 -1.65 8.83
N LEU A 121 7.80 -0.92 9.20
CA LEU A 121 8.27 0.21 8.40
C LEU A 121 8.65 -0.23 6.99
N GLN A 122 8.60 0.69 6.05
CA GLN A 122 9.07 0.46 4.70
C GLN A 122 10.53 -0.01 4.72
N ARG A 123 10.89 -0.86 3.76
CA ARG A 123 12.27 -1.34 3.55
C ARG A 123 12.83 -2.23 4.68
N THR A 124 11.97 -2.79 5.52
CA THR A 124 12.29 -3.80 6.56
C THR A 124 12.02 -5.25 6.11
N ALA A 125 11.90 -5.50 4.80
CA ALA A 125 11.55 -6.78 4.17
C ALA A 125 10.11 -7.29 4.40
N THR A 126 9.17 -6.40 4.75
CA THR A 126 7.72 -6.71 4.75
C THR A 126 7.26 -7.39 3.46
N THR A 127 7.71 -6.92 2.28
CA THR A 127 7.35 -7.51 0.98
C THR A 127 7.90 -8.93 0.79
N ALA A 128 9.11 -9.21 1.28
CA ALA A 128 9.68 -10.56 1.16
C ALA A 128 8.91 -11.55 2.05
N LEU A 129 8.66 -11.17 3.31
CA LEU A 129 7.86 -11.97 4.23
C LEU A 129 6.44 -12.20 3.70
N HIS A 130 5.77 -11.13 3.22
CA HIS A 130 4.45 -11.21 2.64
C HIS A 130 4.39 -12.20 1.47
N ARG A 131 5.40 -12.19 0.58
CA ARG A 131 5.46 -13.12 -0.56
C ARG A 131 5.70 -14.56 -0.14
N LEU A 132 6.48 -14.81 0.91
CA LEU A 132 6.71 -16.16 1.44
C LEU A 132 5.42 -16.75 2.02
N ILE A 133 4.69 -15.97 2.82
CA ILE A 133 3.40 -16.40 3.39
C ILE A 133 2.34 -16.54 2.29
N ALA A 134 2.25 -15.59 1.37
CA ALA A 134 1.30 -15.62 0.25
C ALA A 134 1.61 -16.69 -0.82
N ALA A 135 2.72 -17.42 -0.68
CA ALA A 135 3.06 -18.56 -1.54
C ALA A 135 2.20 -19.78 -1.19
N ASP A 136 1.77 -19.89 0.06
CA ASP A 136 0.92 -20.97 0.54
C ASP A 136 -0.45 -20.93 -0.17
N PRO A 137 -0.88 -22.04 -0.82
CA PRO A 137 -2.15 -22.11 -1.53
C PRO A 137 -3.38 -21.97 -0.61
N GLY A 138 -3.25 -22.29 0.69
CA GLY A 138 -4.29 -22.13 1.69
C GLY A 138 -4.46 -20.68 2.17
N ILE A 139 -3.44 -19.84 1.99
CA ILE A 139 -3.45 -18.43 2.42
C ILE A 139 -3.95 -17.51 1.31
N ARG A 140 -4.88 -16.63 1.68
CA ARG A 140 -5.40 -15.59 0.82
C ARG A 140 -4.58 -14.31 0.98
N ALA A 141 -3.97 -13.86 -0.12
CA ALA A 141 -3.37 -12.53 -0.23
C ALA A 141 -4.11 -11.70 -1.29
N LEU A 142 -4.14 -10.39 -1.10
CA LEU A 142 -4.64 -9.43 -2.09
C LEU A 142 -3.74 -9.45 -3.33
N ARG A 143 -4.29 -9.70 -4.52
CA ARG A 143 -3.54 -9.64 -5.78
C ARG A 143 -3.67 -8.25 -6.43
N SER A 144 -2.65 -7.76 -7.15
CA SER A 144 -2.72 -6.41 -7.74
C SER A 144 -3.93 -6.17 -8.64
N TRP A 145 -4.32 -7.16 -9.45
CA TRP A 145 -5.51 -7.05 -10.29
C TRP A 145 -6.82 -7.00 -9.50
N GLU A 146 -6.84 -7.58 -8.29
CA GLU A 146 -7.98 -7.51 -7.35
C GLU A 146 -8.00 -6.15 -6.67
N ALA A 147 -6.85 -5.63 -6.24
CA ALA A 147 -6.74 -4.30 -5.65
C ALA A 147 -7.26 -3.20 -6.60
N LEU A 148 -6.97 -3.31 -7.90
CA LEU A 148 -7.46 -2.35 -8.91
C LEU A 148 -8.98 -2.42 -9.11
N ASN A 149 -9.59 -3.59 -8.93
CA ASN A 149 -11.03 -3.81 -9.11
C ASN A 149 -11.51 -4.90 -8.13
N PRO A 150 -11.78 -4.56 -6.86
CA PRO A 150 -12.10 -5.57 -5.84
C PRO A 150 -13.48 -6.18 -6.04
N VAL A 151 -14.40 -5.44 -6.68
CA VAL A 151 -15.73 -5.91 -7.07
C VAL A 151 -15.69 -6.48 -8.50
N PRO A 152 -16.32 -7.65 -8.78
CA PRO A 152 -16.39 -8.20 -10.14
C PRO A 152 -16.96 -7.19 -11.15
N LEU A 153 -16.42 -7.19 -12.37
CA LEU A 153 -16.80 -6.21 -13.38
C LEU A 153 -17.94 -6.74 -14.24
N ARG A 154 -19.17 -6.41 -13.85
CA ARG A 154 -20.36 -6.71 -14.64
C ARG A 154 -20.36 -5.91 -15.96
N ALA A 155 -20.82 -6.53 -17.05
CA ALA A 155 -21.14 -5.80 -18.27
C ALA A 155 -22.55 -5.24 -18.09
N ASP A 156 -22.66 -3.96 -17.75
CA ASP A 156 -23.97 -3.32 -17.66
C ASP A 156 -24.42 -2.99 -19.08
N GLY A 157 -25.42 -3.73 -19.59
CA GLY A 157 -26.07 -3.41 -20.85
C GLY A 157 -26.86 -2.10 -20.72
N ALA A 158 -26.87 -1.28 -21.77
CA ALA A 158 -27.81 -0.17 -21.86
C ALA A 158 -29.25 -0.74 -21.72
N GLY A 159 -29.96 -0.37 -20.66
CA GLY A 159 -31.32 -0.85 -20.39
C GLY A 159 -31.55 -1.57 -19.04
N GLY A 160 -30.56 -1.62 -18.14
CA GLY A 160 -30.82 -1.93 -16.73
C GLY A 160 -31.19 -3.40 -16.40
N ARG A 161 -31.25 -4.31 -17.37
CA ARG A 161 -31.39 -5.75 -17.09
C ARG A 161 -30.09 -6.29 -16.51
N ALA A 162 -30.11 -6.51 -15.20
CA ALA A 162 -29.03 -7.09 -14.41
C ALA A 162 -28.70 -8.52 -14.88
N GLY A 163 -27.58 -8.71 -15.57
CA GLY A 163 -26.98 -10.04 -15.71
C GLY A 163 -26.43 -10.55 -14.37
N ARG A 164 -26.20 -11.86 -14.25
CA ARG A 164 -25.54 -12.46 -13.07
C ARG A 164 -24.14 -11.85 -12.89
N TRP A 165 -23.69 -11.67 -11.64
CA TRP A 165 -22.30 -11.29 -11.36
C TRP A 165 -21.35 -12.30 -12.02
N PRO A 166 -20.41 -11.84 -12.87
CA PRO A 166 -19.53 -12.75 -13.57
C PRO A 166 -18.48 -13.23 -12.57
N LEU A 167 -18.71 -14.40 -11.97
CA LEU A 167 -17.72 -15.08 -11.15
C LEU A 167 -16.90 -16.06 -12.01
N GLY A 168 -15.69 -16.36 -11.55
CA GLY A 168 -14.81 -17.34 -12.19
C GLY A 168 -13.99 -16.78 -13.36
N ARG A 169 -13.70 -17.64 -14.34
CA ARG A 169 -12.61 -17.42 -15.31
C ARG A 169 -12.75 -16.14 -16.15
N ARG A 170 -13.96 -15.82 -16.65
CA ARG A 170 -14.17 -14.69 -17.58
C ARG A 170 -13.87 -13.34 -16.93
N ASP A 171 -14.36 -13.13 -15.72
CA ASP A 171 -14.14 -11.89 -14.97
C ASP A 171 -12.68 -11.77 -14.51
N ARG A 172 -12.07 -12.87 -14.02
CA ARG A 172 -10.63 -12.91 -13.73
C ARG A 172 -9.81 -12.51 -14.97
N SER A 173 -10.10 -13.05 -16.15
CA SER A 173 -9.39 -12.68 -17.38
C SER A 173 -9.52 -11.19 -17.71
N ARG A 174 -10.70 -10.60 -17.52
CA ARG A 174 -10.94 -9.17 -17.77
C ARG A 174 -10.13 -8.28 -16.80
N ARG A 175 -10.21 -8.57 -15.50
CA ARG A 175 -9.51 -7.77 -14.47
C ARG A 175 -7.99 -7.96 -14.54
N THR A 176 -7.50 -9.17 -14.80
CA THR A 176 -6.06 -9.41 -15.01
C THR A 176 -5.53 -8.70 -16.26
N TRP A 177 -6.31 -8.61 -17.35
CA TRP A 177 -5.92 -7.82 -18.52
C TRP A 177 -5.77 -6.33 -18.18
N GLN A 178 -6.71 -5.77 -17.39
CA GLN A 178 -6.58 -4.39 -16.91
C GLN A 178 -5.35 -4.20 -16.01
N GLY A 179 -5.06 -5.16 -15.13
CA GLY A 179 -3.84 -5.17 -14.32
C GLY A 179 -2.56 -5.19 -15.16
N LYS A 180 -2.51 -6.02 -16.21
CA LYS A 180 -1.37 -6.06 -17.16
C LYS A 180 -1.17 -4.71 -17.85
N LEU A 181 -2.26 -4.07 -18.27
CA LEU A 181 -2.21 -2.75 -18.90
C LEU A 181 -1.70 -1.67 -17.93
N ALA A 182 -2.20 -1.68 -16.69
CA ALA A 182 -1.76 -0.77 -15.64
C ALA A 182 -0.27 -0.93 -15.31
N ALA A 183 0.21 -2.17 -15.12
CA ALA A 183 1.62 -2.45 -14.87
C ALA A 183 2.52 -2.00 -16.04
N ARG A 184 2.09 -2.23 -17.30
CA ARG A 184 2.82 -1.75 -18.48
C ARG A 184 2.87 -0.22 -18.54
N ALA A 185 1.77 0.45 -18.23
CA ALA A 185 1.71 1.91 -18.20
C ALA A 185 2.64 2.47 -17.11
N LEU A 186 2.63 1.89 -15.91
CA LEU A 186 3.52 2.30 -14.83
C LEU A 186 5.00 2.13 -15.19
N ARG A 187 5.36 0.99 -15.80
CA ARG A 187 6.74 0.76 -16.27
C ARG A 187 7.19 1.77 -17.32
N PHE A 188 6.27 2.22 -18.18
CA PHE A 188 6.55 3.27 -19.16
C PHE A 188 6.71 4.65 -18.50
N LEU A 189 5.90 4.96 -17.49
CA LEU A 189 5.93 6.25 -16.80
C LEU A 189 7.07 6.37 -15.80
N ALA A 190 7.48 5.27 -15.18
CA ALA A 190 8.36 5.26 -14.01
C ALA A 190 9.25 4.01 -13.96
N PRO A 191 10.21 3.86 -14.89
CA PRO A 191 11.13 2.72 -14.93
C PRO A 191 11.99 2.61 -13.66
N ASP A 192 12.47 3.74 -13.11
CA ASP A 192 13.25 3.77 -11.87
C ASP A 192 12.41 3.29 -10.67
N PHE A 193 11.15 3.74 -10.57
CA PHE A 193 10.24 3.28 -9.51
C PHE A 193 9.98 1.76 -9.60
N GLN A 194 9.86 1.20 -10.81
CA GLN A 194 9.72 -0.25 -10.99
C GLN A 194 10.97 -1.04 -10.57
N THR A 195 12.15 -0.42 -10.60
CA THR A 195 13.38 -1.05 -10.08
C THR A 195 13.37 -1.08 -8.54
N ILE A 196 12.75 -0.09 -7.90
CA ILE A 196 12.68 0.04 -6.43
C ILE A 196 11.51 -0.77 -5.83
N HIS A 197 10.38 -0.77 -6.52
CA HIS A 197 9.15 -1.47 -6.16
C HIS A 197 8.53 -2.15 -7.40
N PRO A 198 9.01 -3.36 -7.77
CA PRO A 198 8.46 -4.11 -8.89
C PRO A 198 6.98 -4.44 -8.65
N ILE A 199 6.10 -3.94 -9.53
CA ILE A 199 4.66 -4.21 -9.50
C ILE A 199 4.34 -5.18 -10.62
N ALA A 200 3.96 -6.40 -10.26
CA ALA A 200 3.48 -7.40 -11.20
C ALA A 200 1.97 -7.56 -11.04
N TYR A 201 1.24 -7.67 -12.16
CA TYR A 201 -0.23 -7.64 -12.14
C TYR A 201 -0.91 -8.73 -11.29
N ASP A 202 -0.22 -9.84 -11.01
CA ASP A 202 -0.68 -11.00 -10.24
C ASP A 202 0.13 -11.30 -8.97
N ALA A 203 1.05 -10.40 -8.59
CA ALA A 203 1.76 -10.52 -7.33
C ALA A 203 0.86 -10.16 -6.13
N PRO A 204 1.19 -10.63 -4.92
CA PRO A 204 0.63 -10.10 -3.68
C PRO A 204 0.92 -8.61 -3.53
N GLU A 205 -0.08 -7.81 -3.15
CA GLU A 205 0.01 -6.36 -2.97
C GLU A 205 -0.36 -5.90 -1.56
N GLU A 206 -0.03 -4.64 -1.29
CA GLU A 206 -0.47 -3.95 -0.09
C GLU A 206 -1.98 -3.70 -0.09
N ASP A 207 -2.62 -3.99 1.04
CA ASP A 207 -4.05 -3.73 1.27
C ASP A 207 -4.35 -2.24 1.49
N VAL A 208 -3.33 -1.39 1.55
CA VAL A 208 -3.47 0.08 1.46
C VAL A 208 -4.26 0.53 0.22
N LEU A 209 -4.20 -0.25 -0.87
CA LEU A 209 -4.98 0.01 -2.08
C LEU A 209 -6.49 -0.20 -1.89
N LEU A 210 -6.90 -0.99 -0.90
CA LEU A 210 -8.30 -1.11 -0.50
C LEU A 210 -8.68 0.05 0.42
N LEU A 211 -7.80 0.46 1.34
CA LEU A 211 -7.98 1.66 2.17
C LEU A 211 -8.14 2.94 1.31
N ASP A 212 -7.43 3.04 0.18
CA ASP A 212 -7.57 4.13 -0.81
C ASP A 212 -9.03 4.32 -1.29
N VAL A 213 -9.88 3.29 -1.23
CA VAL A 213 -11.32 3.38 -1.61
C VAL A 213 -12.12 4.25 -0.64
N SER A 214 -11.63 4.44 0.59
CA SER A 214 -12.19 5.32 1.61
C SER A 214 -11.57 6.73 1.61
N PHE A 215 -10.54 6.97 0.79
CA PHE A 215 -9.74 8.18 0.79
C PHE A 215 -9.00 8.47 2.11
N MET A 216 -8.86 7.47 2.98
CA MET A 216 -8.10 7.53 4.23
C MET A 216 -6.93 6.53 4.21
N SER A 217 -5.80 6.94 3.64
CA SER A 217 -4.60 6.11 3.61
C SER A 217 -3.35 6.98 3.50
N GLN A 218 -2.19 6.42 3.80
CA GLN A 218 -0.90 7.08 3.57
C GLN A 218 -0.48 7.14 2.09
N SER A 219 -1.21 6.49 1.16
CA SER A 219 -0.83 6.46 -0.26
C SER A 219 -0.67 7.85 -0.89
N PRO A 220 -1.56 8.84 -0.63
CA PRO A 220 -1.41 10.19 -1.16
C PRO A 220 -0.13 10.90 -0.67
N GLU A 221 0.20 10.85 0.62
CA GLU A 221 1.40 11.52 1.15
C GLU A 221 2.71 10.86 0.71
N ALA A 222 2.68 9.56 0.41
CA ALA A 222 3.79 8.82 -0.20
C ALA A 222 3.97 9.12 -1.69
N ALA A 223 2.89 9.48 -2.40
CA ALA A 223 2.92 9.74 -3.84
C ALA A 223 2.95 11.23 -4.22
N MET A 224 2.61 12.14 -3.31
CA MET A 224 2.43 13.58 -3.57
C MET A 224 2.89 14.41 -2.37
N HIS A 225 3.14 15.70 -2.61
CA HIS A 225 3.32 16.67 -1.53
C HIS A 225 1.95 17.17 -1.05
N VAL A 226 1.40 16.50 -0.03
CA VAL A 226 0.09 16.85 0.56
C VAL A 226 0.14 16.92 2.10
N PRO A 227 0.98 17.80 2.69
CA PRO A 227 1.15 17.88 4.14
C PRO A 227 -0.14 18.22 4.91
N SER A 228 -1.08 18.98 4.32
CA SER A 228 -2.36 19.31 4.97
C SER A 228 -3.23 18.06 5.14
N TYR A 229 -3.33 17.23 4.09
CA TYR A 229 -4.01 15.93 4.15
C TYR A 229 -3.33 14.98 5.15
N ALA A 230 -1.99 14.91 5.13
CA ALA A 230 -1.25 14.03 6.04
C ALA A 230 -1.50 14.40 7.51
N ALA A 231 -1.46 15.69 7.85
CA ALA A 231 -1.73 16.18 9.20
C ALA A 231 -3.19 15.93 9.62
N TRP A 232 -4.16 16.14 8.71
CA TRP A 232 -5.55 15.80 8.95
C TRP A 232 -5.70 14.30 9.27
N LEU A 233 -5.14 13.44 8.41
CA LEU A 233 -5.22 11.97 8.51
C LEU A 233 -4.66 11.44 9.83
N GLU A 234 -3.56 12.01 10.32
CA GLU A 234 -2.92 11.63 11.59
C GLU A 234 -3.78 11.90 12.83
N GLY A 235 -4.72 12.84 12.73
CA GLY A 235 -5.61 13.25 13.82
C GLY A 235 -7.04 12.72 13.71
N ARG A 236 -7.33 11.83 12.76
CA ARG A 236 -8.65 11.21 12.61
C ARG A 236 -8.70 9.80 13.19
N ASP A 237 -9.91 9.38 13.55
CA ASP A 237 -10.24 7.98 13.78
C ASP A 237 -10.35 7.24 12.43
N HIS A 238 -9.70 6.08 12.34
CA HIS A 238 -9.65 5.26 11.12
C HIS A 238 -10.64 4.09 11.15
N THR A 239 -11.46 3.96 12.19
CA THR A 239 -12.39 2.83 12.37
C THR A 239 -13.19 2.52 11.11
N ARG A 240 -13.86 3.52 10.54
CA ARG A 240 -14.66 3.37 9.31
C ARG A 240 -13.85 2.92 8.09
N SER A 241 -12.59 3.34 7.98
CA SER A 241 -11.71 2.91 6.88
C SER A 241 -11.34 1.44 6.98
N TYR A 242 -11.15 0.92 8.21
CA TYR A 242 -10.88 -0.50 8.45
C TYR A 242 -12.14 -1.36 8.35
N GLU A 243 -13.32 -0.84 8.69
CA GLU A 243 -14.61 -1.49 8.39
C GLU A 243 -14.85 -1.63 6.88
N ASP A 244 -14.55 -0.58 6.11
CA ASP A 244 -14.57 -0.60 4.64
C ASP A 244 -13.54 -1.63 4.10
N LEU A 245 -12.34 -1.70 4.68
CA LEU A 245 -11.33 -2.71 4.34
C LEU A 245 -11.87 -4.14 4.56
N LEU A 246 -12.44 -4.43 5.74
CA LEU A 246 -13.04 -5.74 6.03
C LEU A 246 -14.16 -6.09 5.07
N THR A 247 -15.00 -5.12 4.72
CA THR A 247 -16.05 -5.29 3.72
C THR A 247 -15.48 -5.69 2.37
N LEU A 248 -14.42 -5.02 1.91
CA LEU A 248 -13.74 -5.36 0.66
C LEU A 248 -13.06 -6.74 0.72
N LEU A 249 -12.49 -7.12 1.87
CA LEU A 249 -11.92 -8.46 2.08
C LEU A 249 -13.00 -9.54 2.02
N ARG A 250 -14.17 -9.33 2.64
CA ARG A 250 -15.33 -10.24 2.54
C ARG A 250 -15.83 -10.39 1.12
N ILE A 251 -15.90 -9.30 0.36
CA ILE A 251 -16.24 -9.32 -1.08
C ILE A 251 -15.22 -10.15 -1.86
N LEU A 252 -13.92 -10.00 -1.59
CA LEU A 252 -12.86 -10.78 -2.25
C LEU A 252 -12.86 -12.25 -1.82
N HIS A 253 -13.21 -12.54 -0.56
CA HIS A 253 -13.34 -13.88 -0.02
C HIS A 253 -14.55 -14.59 -0.63
N TRP A 254 -15.70 -13.92 -0.75
CA TRP A 254 -16.90 -14.44 -1.44
C TRP A 254 -16.60 -14.88 -2.88
N GLN A 255 -15.73 -14.14 -3.59
CA GLN A 255 -15.32 -14.50 -4.95
C GLN A 255 -14.34 -15.67 -4.99
N ARG A 256 -13.45 -15.75 -4.00
CA ARG A 256 -12.42 -16.79 -3.90
C ARG A 256 -12.00 -16.94 -2.43
N PRO A 257 -12.57 -17.94 -1.73
CA PRO A 257 -12.26 -18.18 -0.32
C PRO A 257 -10.83 -18.71 -0.17
N GLY A 258 -10.33 -18.63 1.06
CA GLY A 258 -9.07 -19.21 1.54
C GLY A 258 -9.21 -19.55 3.02
N ALA A 259 -8.28 -20.33 3.58
CA ALA A 259 -8.36 -20.75 4.98
C ALA A 259 -8.00 -19.63 5.97
N ALA A 260 -7.14 -18.69 5.55
CA ALA A 260 -6.72 -17.54 6.32
C ALA A 260 -6.30 -16.40 5.36
N TRP A 261 -6.12 -15.20 5.90
CA TRP A 261 -5.62 -14.04 5.14
C TRP A 261 -4.23 -13.61 5.58
N VAL A 262 -3.47 -13.08 4.63
CA VAL A 262 -2.30 -12.26 4.92
C VAL A 262 -2.51 -10.85 4.35
N LEU A 263 -2.36 -9.86 5.22
CA LEU A 263 -2.42 -8.42 4.92
C LEU A 263 -1.06 -7.79 5.19
N LYS A 264 -0.76 -6.69 4.50
CA LYS A 264 0.51 -5.98 4.66
C LYS A 264 0.38 -4.56 4.18
N THR A 265 0.55 -3.61 5.08
CA THR A 265 0.95 -2.24 4.73
C THR A 265 1.64 -1.57 5.92
N PRO A 266 2.65 -0.71 5.69
CA PRO A 266 3.19 0.15 6.73
C PRO A 266 2.12 1.03 7.41
N HIS A 267 1.03 1.37 6.70
CA HIS A 267 -0.10 2.17 7.23
C HIS A 267 -0.62 1.64 8.56
N HIS A 268 -0.64 0.31 8.72
CA HIS A 268 -1.08 -0.34 9.95
C HIS A 268 -0.34 0.11 11.21
N MET A 269 0.95 0.50 11.11
CA MET A 269 1.72 0.91 12.27
C MET A 269 1.14 2.13 12.99
N GLU A 270 0.39 3.00 12.30
CA GLU A 270 -0.27 4.14 12.92
C GLU A 270 -1.62 3.79 13.55
N HIS A 271 -2.17 2.61 13.29
CA HIS A 271 -3.56 2.27 13.59
C HIS A 271 -3.72 0.88 14.22
N LEU A 272 -2.68 0.39 14.90
CA LEU A 272 -2.73 -0.92 15.57
C LEU A 272 -3.82 -0.98 16.64
N ASP A 273 -4.15 0.15 17.29
CA ASP A 273 -5.25 0.27 18.25
C ASP A 273 -6.60 -0.02 17.59
N VAL A 274 -6.89 0.67 16.49
CA VAL A 274 -8.11 0.47 15.69
C VAL A 274 -8.18 -0.95 15.13
N ILE A 275 -7.06 -1.48 14.65
CA ILE A 275 -6.97 -2.85 14.13
C ILE A 275 -7.35 -3.88 15.20
N LEU A 276 -6.83 -3.74 16.42
CA LEU A 276 -7.10 -4.68 17.50
C LEU A 276 -8.54 -4.58 18.02
N GLU A 277 -9.17 -3.41 17.91
CA GLU A 277 -10.58 -3.24 18.24
C GLU A 277 -11.49 -3.95 17.22
N ILE A 278 -11.21 -3.78 15.93
CA ILE A 278 -12.06 -4.31 14.85
C ILE A 278 -11.77 -5.80 14.57
N MET A 279 -10.52 -6.23 14.76
CA MET A 279 -10.04 -7.59 14.49
C MET A 279 -9.29 -8.13 15.72
N PRO A 280 -9.98 -8.45 16.83
CA PRO A 280 -9.32 -8.84 18.08
C PRO A 280 -8.44 -10.08 17.96
N ASP A 281 -8.77 -11.01 17.06
CA ASP A 281 -8.02 -12.26 16.84
C ASP A 281 -6.85 -12.13 15.85
N VAL A 282 -6.59 -10.93 15.32
CA VAL A 282 -5.52 -10.69 14.35
C VAL A 282 -4.15 -10.96 14.94
N ARG A 283 -3.26 -11.54 14.13
CA ARG A 283 -1.85 -11.73 14.50
C ARG A 283 -0.99 -10.72 13.80
N ILE A 284 -0.38 -9.84 14.60
CA ILE A 284 0.38 -8.72 14.08
C ILE A 284 1.84 -9.14 13.96
N VAL A 285 2.39 -9.07 12.77
CA VAL A 285 3.80 -9.35 12.50
C VAL A 285 4.51 -8.03 12.24
N GLN A 286 5.42 -7.63 13.13
CA GLN A 286 6.18 -6.40 13.02
C GLN A 286 7.61 -6.70 12.55
N THR A 287 7.98 -6.17 11.39
CA THR A 287 9.33 -6.35 10.83
C THR A 287 10.27 -5.22 11.23
N HIS A 288 11.54 -5.57 11.49
CA HIS A 288 12.54 -4.66 12.04
C HIS A 288 13.84 -4.67 11.22
N ARG A 289 14.40 -3.48 10.98
CA ARG A 289 15.71 -3.27 10.33
C ARG A 289 16.33 -1.98 10.83
N ASP A 290 17.64 -1.83 10.69
CA ASP A 290 18.34 -0.58 10.96
C ASP A 290 17.66 0.64 10.27
N PRO A 291 17.17 1.62 11.05
CA PRO A 291 16.52 2.82 10.50
C PRO A 291 17.47 3.69 9.67
N LYS A 292 18.79 3.61 9.90
CA LYS A 292 19.79 4.35 9.10
C LYS A 292 19.83 3.89 7.64
N VAL A 293 19.39 2.65 7.38
CA VAL A 293 19.27 2.11 6.03
C VAL A 293 17.83 2.21 5.51
N SER A 294 16.83 1.93 6.36
CA SER A 294 15.45 1.85 5.90
C SER A 294 14.83 3.22 5.59
N ILE A 295 15.08 4.26 6.41
CA ILE A 295 14.48 5.59 6.25
C ILE A 295 14.98 6.28 4.99
N PRO A 296 16.30 6.43 4.74
CA PRO A 296 16.76 7.09 3.52
C PRO A 296 16.41 6.31 2.25
N SER A 297 16.42 4.96 2.32
CA SER A 297 15.94 4.14 1.21
C SER A 297 14.47 4.39 0.89
N PHE A 298 13.64 4.65 1.90
CA PHE A 298 12.23 4.95 1.69
C PHE A 298 12.02 6.38 1.15
N CYS A 299 12.77 7.36 1.66
CA CYS A 299 12.73 8.72 1.14
C CYS A 299 13.06 8.79 -0.36
N SER A 300 14.06 8.03 -0.82
CA SER A 300 14.37 7.89 -2.24
C SER A 300 13.21 7.29 -3.05
N MET A 301 12.55 6.25 -2.53
CA MET A 301 11.37 5.67 -3.17
C MET A 301 10.23 6.69 -3.31
N VAL A 302 9.98 7.49 -2.27
CA VAL A 302 8.98 8.56 -2.26
C VAL A 302 9.33 9.64 -3.28
N ALA A 303 10.60 10.05 -3.39
CA ALA A 303 11.03 11.04 -4.38
C ALA A 303 10.74 10.59 -5.81
N HIS A 304 11.04 9.32 -6.14
CA HIS A 304 10.68 8.75 -7.44
C HIS A 304 9.16 8.65 -7.65
N ALA A 305 8.39 8.29 -6.62
CA ALA A 305 6.93 8.22 -6.70
C ALA A 305 6.31 9.61 -6.98
N ARG A 306 6.78 10.65 -6.28
CA ARG A 306 6.37 12.05 -6.49
C ARG A 306 6.71 12.54 -7.89
N GLY A 307 7.88 12.17 -8.41
CA GLY A 307 8.31 12.48 -9.78
C GLY A 307 7.41 11.94 -10.90
N ILE A 308 6.58 10.92 -10.62
CA ILE A 308 5.57 10.43 -11.57
C ILE A 308 4.49 11.49 -11.79
N LEU A 309 4.15 12.26 -10.77
CA LEU A 309 2.97 13.12 -10.73
C LEU A 309 3.30 14.62 -10.77
N SER A 310 4.51 14.99 -10.35
CA SER A 310 4.98 16.38 -10.31
C SER A 310 6.37 16.54 -10.94
N ASP A 311 6.63 17.72 -11.48
CA ASP A 311 7.97 18.18 -11.86
C ASP A 311 8.69 18.85 -10.65
N HIS A 312 8.04 18.91 -9.48
CA HIS A 312 8.57 19.51 -8.24
C HIS A 312 8.74 18.45 -7.16
N VAL A 313 9.97 18.02 -6.93
CA VAL A 313 10.33 17.06 -5.89
C VAL A 313 11.45 17.66 -5.04
N ASP A 314 11.14 17.95 -3.77
CA ASP A 314 12.11 18.44 -2.79
C ASP A 314 12.54 17.29 -1.88
N PRO A 315 13.76 16.75 -2.02
CA PRO A 315 14.21 15.62 -1.23
C PRO A 315 14.44 15.98 0.25
N GLU A 316 14.82 17.20 0.60
CA GLU A 316 14.98 17.58 2.00
C GLU A 316 13.62 17.70 2.70
N GLU A 317 12.60 18.21 2.01
CA GLU A 317 11.24 18.19 2.53
C GLU A 317 10.73 16.77 2.75
N ILE A 318 10.97 15.87 1.80
CA ILE A 318 10.64 14.44 1.93
C ILE A 318 11.33 13.85 3.16
N GLY A 319 12.61 14.14 3.37
CA GLY A 319 13.37 13.66 4.53
C GLY A 319 12.79 14.15 5.85
N ARG A 320 12.52 15.46 5.97
CA ARG A 320 11.88 16.05 7.16
C ARG A 320 10.51 15.42 7.45
N HIS A 321 9.66 15.30 6.43
CA HIS A 321 8.32 14.71 6.57
C HIS A 321 8.38 13.26 7.03
N TRP A 322 9.16 12.43 6.34
CA TRP A 322 9.19 10.98 6.61
C TRP A 322 10.00 10.59 7.83
N MET A 323 10.97 11.39 8.26
CA MET A 323 11.62 11.21 9.56
C MET A 323 10.62 11.45 10.70
N ARG A 324 9.86 12.56 10.66
CA ARG A 324 8.79 12.84 11.63
C ARG A 324 7.74 11.72 11.65
N LYS A 325 7.26 11.33 10.47
CA LYS A 325 6.23 10.31 10.29
C LYS A 325 6.69 8.95 10.81
N THR A 326 7.90 8.53 10.44
CA THR A 326 8.47 7.25 10.89
C THR A 326 8.63 7.21 12.41
N ARG A 327 9.10 8.30 13.02
CA ARG A 327 9.16 8.41 14.48
C ARG A 327 7.77 8.26 15.12
N ARG A 328 6.75 8.95 14.58
CA ARG A 328 5.35 8.81 15.04
C ARG A 328 4.87 7.36 14.95
N MET A 329 5.10 6.70 13.82
CA MET A 329 4.73 5.29 13.61
C MET A 329 5.39 4.37 14.65
N MET A 330 6.69 4.53 14.88
CA MET A 330 7.43 3.77 15.88
C MET A 330 6.85 3.99 17.28
N GLU A 331 6.72 5.25 17.72
CA GLU A 331 6.23 5.62 19.04
C GLU A 331 4.81 5.11 19.30
N ARG A 332 3.91 5.30 18.34
CA ARG A 332 2.51 4.85 18.45
C ARG A 332 2.42 3.33 18.48
N SER A 333 3.18 2.63 17.64
CA SER A 333 3.22 1.15 17.69
C SER A 333 3.72 0.64 19.05
N MET A 334 4.76 1.25 19.61
CA MET A 334 5.27 0.88 20.94
C MET A 334 4.27 1.20 22.05
N GLN A 335 3.51 2.30 21.94
CA GLN A 335 2.48 2.64 22.92
C GLN A 335 1.35 1.63 22.91
N VAL A 336 0.74 1.34 21.75
CA VAL A 336 -0.35 0.37 21.64
C VAL A 336 0.08 -1.00 22.17
N ARG A 337 1.30 -1.45 21.84
CA ARG A 337 1.84 -2.73 22.34
C ARG A 337 2.04 -2.79 23.85
N ARG A 338 2.26 -1.66 24.53
CA ARG A 338 2.32 -1.62 26.00
C ARG A 338 0.95 -1.83 26.62
N ASP A 339 -0.09 -1.33 25.97
CA ASP A 339 -1.46 -1.31 26.48
C ASP A 339 -2.23 -2.60 26.13
N ALA A 340 -2.00 -3.16 24.94
CA ALA A 340 -2.66 -4.38 24.44
C ALA A 340 -1.92 -5.67 24.84
N ARG A 341 -1.97 -6.04 26.12
CA ARG A 341 -1.22 -7.20 26.65
C ARG A 341 -1.71 -8.57 26.15
N ASP A 342 -2.98 -8.67 25.78
CA ASP A 342 -3.58 -9.92 25.30
C ASP A 342 -3.42 -10.11 23.78
N ALA A 343 -2.98 -9.06 23.07
CA ALA A 343 -2.74 -9.12 21.64
C ALA A 343 -1.43 -9.84 21.32
N VAL A 344 -1.42 -10.59 20.21
CA VAL A 344 -0.24 -11.37 19.82
C VAL A 344 0.55 -10.68 18.72
N PHE A 345 1.79 -10.33 19.08
CA PHE A 345 2.76 -9.72 18.20
C PHE A 345 3.92 -10.69 17.92
N VAL A 346 4.31 -10.79 16.66
CA VAL A 346 5.51 -11.52 16.22
C VAL A 346 6.53 -10.53 15.68
N ASP A 347 7.67 -10.41 16.36
CA ASP A 347 8.78 -9.59 15.89
C ASP A 347 9.67 -10.39 14.94
N VAL A 348 9.80 -9.89 13.71
CA VAL A 348 10.64 -10.48 12.65
C VAL A 348 11.79 -9.54 12.32
N SER A 349 13.00 -9.99 12.59
CA SER A 349 14.22 -9.26 12.22
C SER A 349 14.52 -9.45 10.75
N TYR A 350 14.87 -8.37 10.04
CA TYR A 350 15.36 -8.43 8.66
C TYR A 350 16.51 -9.43 8.50
N TYR A 351 17.43 -9.47 9.48
CA TYR A 351 18.62 -10.31 9.45
C TYR A 351 18.27 -11.79 9.66
N ASP A 352 17.36 -12.08 10.60
CA ASP A 352 16.91 -13.45 10.85
C ASP A 352 16.10 -13.99 9.66
N LEU A 353 15.25 -13.14 9.04
CA LEU A 353 14.51 -13.48 7.83
C LEU A 353 15.43 -13.78 6.64
N LEU A 354 16.56 -13.09 6.52
CA LEU A 354 17.54 -13.39 5.47
C LEU A 354 18.27 -14.72 5.73
N ALA A 355 18.55 -15.03 6.99
CA ALA A 355 19.31 -16.20 7.39
C ALA A 355 18.47 -17.49 7.36
N ASP A 356 17.25 -17.46 7.88
CA ASP A 356 16.30 -18.58 7.86
C ASP A 356 14.88 -18.11 7.51
N PRO A 357 14.59 -17.87 6.22
CA PRO A 357 13.27 -17.41 5.80
C PRO A 357 12.13 -18.36 6.17
N LEU A 358 12.39 -19.68 6.14
CA LEU A 358 11.37 -20.68 6.45
C LEU A 358 11.11 -20.80 7.95
N GLY A 359 12.15 -20.68 8.78
CA GLY A 359 12.01 -20.64 10.24
C GLY A 359 11.15 -19.47 10.70
N GLU A 360 11.36 -18.28 10.13
CA GLU A 360 10.54 -17.10 10.45
C GLU A 360 9.09 -17.25 9.97
N VAL A 361 8.84 -17.84 8.79
CA VAL A 361 7.48 -18.14 8.34
C VAL A 361 6.79 -19.12 9.28
N ARG A 362 7.47 -20.20 9.68
CA ARG A 362 6.93 -21.18 10.64
C ARG A 362 6.55 -20.53 11.97
N ARG A 363 7.40 -19.65 12.52
CA ARG A 363 7.08 -18.89 13.74
C ARG A 363 5.82 -18.04 13.61
N VAL A 364 5.63 -17.39 12.46
CA VAL A 364 4.41 -16.62 12.19
C VAL A 364 3.18 -17.52 12.15
N TYR A 365 3.30 -18.71 11.53
CA TYR A 365 2.23 -19.70 11.45
C TYR A 365 1.86 -20.26 12.83
N ASP A 366 2.85 -20.63 13.63
CA ASP A 366 2.66 -21.11 15.01
C ASP A 366 1.91 -20.07 15.85
N ALA A 367 2.30 -18.79 15.74
CA ALA A 367 1.63 -17.70 16.42
C ALA A 367 0.21 -17.44 15.90
N ALA A 368 -0.10 -17.84 14.66
CA ALA A 368 -1.44 -17.74 14.07
C ALA A 368 -2.30 -18.99 14.25
N GLY A 369 -1.76 -20.06 14.86
CA GLY A 369 -2.46 -21.33 14.96
C GLY A 369 -2.75 -21.97 13.60
N ILE A 370 -1.91 -21.68 12.60
CA ILE A 370 -2.01 -22.23 11.25
C ILE A 370 -0.95 -23.32 11.09
N GLU A 371 -1.33 -24.48 10.56
CA GLU A 371 -0.39 -25.55 10.28
C GLU A 371 0.59 -25.16 9.15
N PHE A 372 1.89 -25.19 9.43
CA PHE A 372 2.93 -25.01 8.41
C PHE A 372 3.23 -26.33 7.70
N SER A 373 2.37 -26.69 6.74
CA SER A 373 2.44 -27.95 6.00
C SER A 373 3.68 -28.03 5.08
N GLU A 374 4.00 -29.25 4.63
CA GLU A 374 5.09 -29.45 3.65
C GLU A 374 4.79 -28.76 2.31
N GLU A 375 3.51 -28.63 1.92
CA GLU A 375 3.12 -27.88 0.71
C GLU A 375 3.42 -26.38 0.86
N ALA A 376 3.07 -25.79 2.01
CA ALA A 376 3.40 -24.40 2.33
C ALA A 376 4.92 -24.18 2.37
N ALA A 377 5.66 -25.09 3.01
CA ALA A 377 7.12 -25.04 3.08
C ALA A 377 7.78 -25.17 1.70
N ALA A 378 7.25 -26.01 0.81
CA ALA A 378 7.74 -26.16 -0.55
C ALA A 378 7.48 -24.90 -1.40
N ALA A 379 6.28 -24.30 -1.27
CA ALA A 379 5.93 -23.06 -1.94
C ALA A 379 6.81 -21.88 -1.49
N ALA A 380 7.02 -21.74 -0.17
CA ALA A 380 7.91 -20.73 0.39
C ALA A 380 9.37 -20.91 -0.07
N ARG A 381 9.88 -22.16 -0.13
CA ARG A 381 11.22 -22.47 -0.69
C ARG A 381 11.34 -22.05 -2.15
N ALA A 382 10.31 -22.28 -2.97
CA ALA A 382 10.32 -21.90 -4.37
C ALA A 382 10.40 -20.37 -4.55
N VAL A 383 9.63 -19.61 -3.76
CA VAL A 383 9.67 -18.14 -3.77
C VAL A 383 11.02 -17.62 -3.28
N SER A 384 11.55 -18.13 -2.16
CA SER A 384 12.85 -17.72 -1.63
C SER A 384 13.99 -17.90 -2.65
N ARG A 385 14.04 -19.04 -3.34
CA ARG A 385 15.05 -19.30 -4.40
C ARG A 385 14.93 -18.35 -5.59
N ARG A 386 13.70 -17.95 -5.94
CA ARG A 386 13.46 -17.01 -7.04
C ARG A 386 13.86 -15.58 -6.67
N ASP A 387 13.46 -15.12 -5.49
CA ASP A 387 13.75 -13.74 -5.05
C ASP A 387 15.26 -13.50 -4.91
N VAL A 388 16.06 -14.51 -4.57
CA VAL A 388 17.54 -14.43 -4.61
C VAL A 388 18.05 -14.19 -6.03
N LYS A 389 17.47 -14.85 -7.04
CA LYS A 389 17.85 -14.69 -8.45
C LYS A 389 17.37 -13.36 -9.05
N ASP A 390 16.24 -12.83 -8.58
CA ASP A 390 15.62 -11.61 -9.12
C ASP A 390 16.21 -10.31 -8.51
N ARG A 391 17.26 -10.37 -7.66
CA ARG A 391 18.03 -9.20 -7.18
C ARG A 391 18.84 -8.52 -8.30
N HIS A 392 18.16 -7.94 -9.28
CA HIS A 392 18.78 -7.15 -10.34
C HIS A 392 18.52 -5.65 -10.10
N GLY A 393 19.59 -4.89 -9.85
CA GLY A 393 19.55 -3.43 -9.68
C GLY A 393 20.04 -2.98 -8.31
N ARG A 394 20.92 -1.97 -8.30
CA ARG A 394 21.42 -1.34 -7.08
C ARG A 394 20.65 -0.03 -6.92
N HIS A 395 19.78 0.03 -5.91
CA HIS A 395 19.14 1.28 -5.53
C HIS A 395 20.19 2.15 -4.83
N VAL A 396 20.62 3.21 -5.51
CA VAL A 396 21.64 4.14 -5.03
C VAL A 396 20.93 5.35 -4.43
N TYR A 397 21.29 5.72 -3.21
CA TYR A 397 20.81 6.91 -2.52
C TYR A 397 21.88 7.38 -1.53
N ALA A 398 21.88 8.67 -1.22
CA ALA A 398 22.69 9.25 -0.16
C ALA A 398 21.76 9.87 0.88
N PRO A 399 21.86 9.51 2.18
CA PRO A 399 21.04 10.10 3.24
C PRO A 399 21.09 11.63 3.26
N ALA A 400 22.28 12.20 3.00
CA ALA A 400 22.49 13.64 2.93
C ALA A 400 21.62 14.34 1.87
N SER A 401 21.24 13.67 0.78
CA SER A 401 20.33 14.25 -0.23
C SER A 401 18.94 14.56 0.34
N PHE A 402 18.56 13.91 1.44
CA PHE A 402 17.28 14.12 2.13
C PHE A 402 17.43 14.97 3.40
N GLY A 403 18.59 15.60 3.61
CA GLY A 403 18.88 16.33 4.84
C GLY A 403 18.94 15.42 6.08
N LEU A 404 19.29 14.14 5.89
CA LEU A 404 19.40 13.15 6.96
C LEU A 404 20.86 12.78 7.19
N ASP A 405 21.22 12.63 8.47
CA ASP A 405 22.47 12.04 8.92
C ASP A 405 22.22 10.97 9.99
N ASP A 406 23.24 10.15 10.25
CA ASP A 406 23.17 9.04 11.20
C ASP A 406 22.83 9.52 12.61
N ALA A 407 23.36 10.68 13.03
CA ALA A 407 23.14 11.23 14.37
C ALA A 407 21.66 11.59 14.58
N THR A 408 21.03 12.22 13.59
CA THR A 408 19.62 12.59 13.61
C THR A 408 18.72 11.35 13.64
N ILE A 409 19.03 10.35 12.81
CA ILE A 409 18.27 9.10 12.76
C ILE A 409 18.41 8.33 14.07
N ASP A 410 19.64 8.20 14.60
CA ASP A 410 19.90 7.51 15.85
C ASP A 410 19.16 8.19 17.01
N ALA A 411 19.26 9.52 17.14
CA ALA A 411 18.55 10.26 18.18
C ALA A 411 17.02 10.05 18.11
N ALA A 412 16.44 10.03 16.91
CA ALA A 412 15.00 9.87 16.74
C ALA A 412 14.49 8.42 16.91
N CYS A 413 15.35 7.42 16.71
CA CYS A 413 14.95 6.00 16.69
C CYS A 413 15.55 5.16 17.82
N ASP A 414 16.42 5.74 18.67
CA ASP A 414 17.18 5.04 19.71
C ASP A 414 16.30 4.21 20.67
N ALA A 415 15.19 4.78 21.16
CA ALA A 415 14.25 4.05 22.03
C ALA A 415 13.67 2.80 21.34
N TYR A 416 13.29 2.92 20.08
CA TYR A 416 12.76 1.81 19.27
C TYR A 416 13.85 0.75 19.02
N ARG A 417 15.05 1.19 18.60
CA ARG A 417 16.19 0.30 18.35
C ARG A 417 16.58 -0.51 19.58
N ARG A 418 16.67 0.13 20.76
CA ARG A 418 16.98 -0.56 22.02
C ARG A 418 15.91 -1.56 22.40
N HIS A 419 14.64 -1.16 22.32
CA HIS A 419 13.52 -2.02 22.71
C HIS A 419 13.49 -3.31 21.88
N TYR A 420 13.63 -3.21 20.55
CA TYR A 420 13.62 -4.36 19.64
C TYR A 420 15.00 -4.96 19.34
N ARG A 421 16.06 -4.49 20.01
CA ARG A 421 17.45 -4.97 19.87
C ARG A 421 17.92 -5.00 18.40
N ILE A 422 17.61 -3.92 17.67
CA ILE A 422 17.92 -3.75 16.24
C ILE A 422 19.39 -3.35 16.09
N PRO A 423 20.23 -4.24 15.52
CA PRO A 423 21.64 -3.93 15.31
C PRO A 423 21.83 -2.88 14.21
N ASP A 424 23.02 -2.27 14.15
CA ASP A 424 23.45 -1.59 12.91
C ASP A 424 23.54 -2.61 11.76
N GLU A 425 23.33 -2.15 10.53
CA GLU A 425 23.23 -3.02 9.35
C GLU A 425 24.44 -3.95 9.17
N ALA A 426 25.67 -3.45 9.34
CA ALA A 426 26.88 -4.25 9.20
C ALA A 426 26.97 -5.37 10.25
N ALA A 427 26.63 -5.05 11.51
CA ALA A 427 26.61 -6.02 12.60
C ALA A 427 25.49 -7.05 12.42
N GLY A 428 24.31 -6.62 11.97
CA GLY A 428 23.18 -7.51 11.70
C GLY A 428 23.47 -8.52 10.60
N LEU A 429 24.10 -8.09 9.51
CA LEU A 429 24.49 -8.98 8.40
C LEU A 429 25.62 -9.95 8.79
N ALA A 430 26.51 -9.56 9.70
CA ALA A 430 27.63 -10.40 10.15
C ALA A 430 27.22 -11.46 11.19
N ALA A 431 26.19 -11.20 12.00
CA ALA A 431 25.83 -12.04 13.15
C ALA A 431 25.23 -13.41 12.77
N GLY A 432 24.81 -13.63 11.52
CA GLY A 432 24.08 -14.85 11.13
C GLY A 432 22.72 -14.98 11.86
N PRO A 433 22.01 -16.13 11.74
CA PRO A 433 20.76 -16.33 12.44
C PRO A 433 21.02 -16.33 13.95
N ARG A 434 20.29 -15.49 14.69
CA ARG A 434 20.41 -15.45 16.15
C ARG A 434 19.90 -16.77 16.72
N SER A 435 20.79 -17.66 17.19
CA SER A 435 20.38 -18.76 18.06
C SER A 435 19.81 -18.18 19.35
N ARG A 436 18.50 -18.26 19.53
CA ARG A 436 17.80 -17.75 20.71
C ARG A 436 16.70 -18.74 21.05
N GLY A 437 16.89 -19.38 22.21
CA GLY A 437 16.02 -20.42 22.75
C GLY A 437 14.82 -19.87 23.49
#